data_AF-A0A1X7SR66-F1
#
_entry.id   AF-A0A1X7SR66-F1
#
_cell.length_a   1.000
_cell.length_b   1.000
_cell.length_c   1.000
_cell.angle_alpha   90.00
_cell.angle_beta   90.00
_cell.angle_gamma   90.00
#
_symmetry.space_group_name_H-M   'P 1'
#
loop_
_entity.id
_entity.type
_entity.pdbx_description
1 polymer ?
#
loop_
_entity_poly.entity_id
_entity_poly.type
_entity_poly.pdbx_seq_one_letter_code
_entity_poly.pdbx_strand_id
1 'polypeptide(L)'
;MATASTHKSHIPTPSLDSPAFVSTRRHQILRPLLFPESQSTDMSCFYEEEKDLPIPCLLCEMEFINSDPAIVSESCTIKTKKEKDSARQRFLYHLLTEHNIVIHGTENITSFKCYAKYWKQRLLSLPHERLSDIFPVIQTNPETRNDLPERYFLFNDSVPEDKDLREFLRMKRLEALLELQHFERTDNNFKRLCLFCHETFTGNRSVLLEHLFESHSFRIGKPDNIVMIDKFLDSLQEKLE
;
A
#
# COMPACT_ATOMS: atom_id res chain seq x y z
N MET A 1 -57.02 35.99 -65.96
CA MET A 1 -56.86 34.63 -66.53
C MET A 1 -55.47 34.13 -66.17
N ALA A 2 -55.34 32.82 -65.92
CA ALA A 2 -54.14 32.08 -65.45
C ALA A 2 -53.81 32.27 -63.96
N THR A 3 -54.43 31.51 -63.05
CA THR A 3 -54.14 30.13 -62.56
C THR A 3 -53.07 30.05 -61.47
N ALA A 4 -53.53 29.44 -60.38
CA ALA A 4 -52.88 29.15 -59.11
C ALA A 4 -51.53 28.43 -59.17
N SER A 5 -50.66 28.73 -58.21
CA SER A 5 -49.91 27.68 -57.50
C SER A 5 -49.53 28.18 -56.09
N THR A 6 -50.28 27.71 -55.10
CA THR A 6 -50.02 27.87 -53.68
C THR A 6 -48.94 26.88 -53.25
N HIS A 7 -47.72 27.36 -53.00
CA HIS A 7 -46.67 26.57 -52.37
C HIS A 7 -46.91 26.52 -50.86
N LYS A 8 -47.59 25.47 -50.39
CA LYS A 8 -47.59 25.07 -48.97
C LYS A 8 -46.20 24.51 -48.65
N SER A 9 -45.42 25.23 -47.86
CA SER A 9 -44.22 24.70 -47.22
C SER A 9 -44.64 23.63 -46.21
N HIS A 10 -44.41 22.38 -46.57
CA HIS A 10 -44.67 21.22 -45.72
C HIS A 10 -43.72 21.24 -44.53
N ILE A 11 -44.27 21.26 -43.32
CA ILE A 11 -43.54 21.00 -42.08
C ILE A 11 -43.21 19.50 -42.08
N PRO A 12 -41.93 19.07 -42.00
CA PRO A 12 -41.62 17.68 -41.75
C PRO A 12 -41.87 17.38 -40.28
N THR A 13 -42.78 16.45 -40.02
CA THR A 13 -42.88 15.75 -38.74
C THR A 13 -41.53 15.09 -38.41
N PRO A 14 -40.96 15.29 -37.21
CA PRO A 14 -39.73 14.60 -36.84
C PRO A 14 -40.02 13.11 -36.68
N SER A 15 -39.36 12.31 -37.51
CA SER A 15 -39.34 10.86 -37.42
C SER A 15 -38.72 10.42 -36.10
N LEU A 16 -39.40 9.48 -35.46
CA LEU A 16 -39.07 8.86 -34.19
C LEU A 16 -37.90 7.90 -34.36
N ASP A 17 -36.70 8.41 -34.62
CA ASP A 17 -35.45 7.63 -34.58
C ASP A 17 -34.28 8.59 -34.35
N SER A 18 -33.99 8.86 -33.08
CA SER A 18 -32.73 9.46 -32.65
C SER A 18 -32.35 8.81 -31.33
N PRO A 19 -31.25 8.05 -31.26
CA PRO A 19 -30.84 7.47 -30.00
C PRO A 19 -30.39 8.61 -29.09
N ALA A 20 -30.90 8.53 -27.88
CA ALA A 20 -30.69 9.45 -26.80
C ALA A 20 -29.22 9.87 -26.63
N PHE A 21 -29.09 11.07 -26.11
CA PHE A 21 -27.93 11.61 -25.41
C PHE A 21 -27.43 10.62 -24.35
N VAL A 22 -26.62 9.63 -24.76
CA VAL A 22 -25.94 8.73 -23.83
C VAL A 22 -24.63 9.41 -23.47
N SER A 23 -24.66 10.05 -22.31
CA SER A 23 -23.49 10.47 -21.55
C SER A 23 -22.46 9.35 -21.51
N THR A 24 -21.41 9.47 -22.32
CA THR A 24 -20.28 8.55 -22.38
C THR A 24 -19.36 8.77 -21.17
N ARG A 25 -19.89 8.67 -19.95
CA ARG A 25 -19.11 8.19 -18.80
C ARG A 25 -18.96 6.68 -18.94
N ARG A 26 -18.24 6.27 -20.01
CA ARG A 26 -17.73 4.91 -20.09
C ARG A 26 -16.85 4.74 -18.87
N HIS A 27 -17.33 3.90 -17.97
CA HIS A 27 -16.57 3.36 -16.87
C HIS A 27 -15.26 2.87 -17.50
N GLN A 28 -14.16 3.55 -17.19
CA GLN A 28 -12.85 2.95 -17.35
C GLN A 28 -12.86 1.79 -16.36
N ILE A 29 -13.35 0.66 -16.84
CA ILE A 29 -13.10 -0.65 -16.26
C ILE A 29 -11.59 -0.67 -16.09
N LEU A 30 -11.17 -0.70 -14.82
CA LEU A 30 -9.79 -0.83 -14.38
C LEU A 30 -9.04 -1.69 -15.39
N ARG A 31 -8.16 -1.07 -16.19
CA ARG A 31 -7.17 -1.86 -16.90
C ARG A 31 -6.38 -2.51 -15.77
N PRO A 32 -6.39 -3.85 -15.63
CA PRO A 32 -5.62 -4.48 -14.57
C PRO A 32 -4.20 -3.92 -14.70
N LEU A 33 -3.64 -3.40 -13.62
CA LEU A 33 -2.20 -3.18 -13.57
C LEU A 33 -1.58 -4.53 -13.92
N LEU A 34 -1.16 -4.69 -15.18
CA LEU A 34 -0.51 -5.89 -15.66
C LEU A 34 0.88 -5.86 -15.04
N PHE A 35 0.97 -6.33 -13.79
CA PHE A 35 2.20 -6.89 -13.31
C PHE A 35 2.56 -7.99 -14.32
N PRO A 36 3.75 -7.97 -14.95
CA PRO A 36 4.12 -9.03 -15.86
C PRO A 36 4.02 -10.36 -15.10
N GLU A 37 3.02 -11.17 -15.46
CA GLU A 37 2.73 -12.50 -14.88
C GLU A 37 3.85 -13.52 -15.16
N SER A 38 4.99 -13.07 -15.70
CA SER A 38 6.09 -13.89 -16.20
C SER A 38 7.43 -13.65 -15.50
N GLN A 39 7.48 -12.88 -14.42
CA GLN A 39 8.59 -12.92 -13.47
C GLN A 39 8.00 -13.27 -12.13
N SER A 40 8.36 -14.45 -11.61
CA SER A 40 7.99 -14.97 -10.29
C SER A 40 7.47 -13.86 -9.39
N THR A 41 6.14 -13.77 -9.23
CA THR A 41 5.55 -12.82 -8.30
C THR A 41 6.10 -13.23 -6.95
N ASP A 42 7.12 -12.50 -6.51
CA ASP A 42 7.79 -12.71 -5.24
C ASP A 42 6.80 -12.34 -4.14
N MET A 43 5.87 -13.25 -3.91
CA MET A 43 4.76 -13.15 -2.97
C MET A 43 5.28 -13.16 -1.53
N SER A 44 6.59 -13.39 -1.33
CA SER A 44 7.29 -13.21 -0.06
C SER A 44 7.03 -11.84 0.55
N CYS A 45 6.75 -10.82 -0.28
CA CYS A 45 6.48 -9.46 0.22
C CYS A 45 5.11 -9.32 0.93
N PHE A 46 4.20 -10.29 0.80
CA PHE A 46 2.86 -10.26 1.40
C PHE A 46 2.68 -11.24 2.57
N TYR A 47 3.48 -12.31 2.62
CA TYR A 47 3.39 -13.35 3.64
C TYR A 47 4.52 -13.28 4.68
N GLU A 48 5.70 -12.78 4.32
CA GLU A 48 6.83 -12.72 5.24
C GLU A 48 6.92 -11.40 6.00
N GLU A 49 7.37 -11.53 7.25
CA GLU A 49 7.54 -10.42 8.17
C GLU A 49 8.39 -9.30 7.57
N GLU A 50 7.82 -8.10 7.57
CA GLU A 50 8.41 -6.81 7.24
C GLU A 50 9.68 -6.45 8.05
N LYS A 51 10.19 -7.34 8.91
CA LYS A 51 11.23 -6.99 9.88
C LYS A 51 12.60 -6.82 9.23
N ASP A 52 12.95 -7.60 8.20
CA ASP A 52 14.34 -7.64 7.71
C ASP A 52 14.55 -7.29 6.24
N LEU A 53 13.51 -7.27 5.41
CA LEU A 53 13.72 -6.94 3.99
C LEU A 53 13.82 -5.42 3.77
N PRO A 54 14.86 -4.95 3.05
CA PRO A 54 15.07 -3.55 2.81
C PRO A 54 13.94 -2.92 1.99
N ILE A 55 13.63 -1.66 2.30
CA ILE A 55 12.89 -0.76 1.42
C ILE A 55 13.91 -0.18 0.43
N PRO A 56 13.83 -0.46 -0.88
CA PRO A 56 14.76 0.12 -1.84
C PRO A 56 14.36 1.55 -2.18
N CYS A 57 15.34 2.43 -2.42
CA CYS A 57 15.07 3.74 -3.03
C CYS A 57 14.51 3.58 -4.44
N LEU A 58 13.67 4.55 -4.84
CA LEU A 58 13.00 4.60 -6.15
C LEU A 58 13.96 4.95 -7.30
N LEU A 59 15.00 5.74 -7.05
CA LEU A 59 15.86 6.32 -8.09
C LEU A 59 17.35 6.01 -7.92
N CYS A 60 17.78 5.44 -6.79
CA CYS A 60 19.18 5.10 -6.55
C CYS A 60 19.35 3.70 -5.91
N GLU A 61 20.60 3.37 -5.58
CA GLU A 61 20.99 2.07 -5.02
C GLU A 61 20.79 1.96 -3.50
N MET A 62 20.37 3.02 -2.82
CA MET A 62 20.16 2.99 -1.38
C MET A 62 19.01 2.08 -0.95
N GLU A 63 19.16 1.47 0.21
CA GLU A 63 18.22 0.54 0.82
C GLU A 63 18.05 0.83 2.32
N PHE A 64 16.85 0.62 2.87
CA PHE A 64 16.51 0.96 4.25
C PHE A 64 15.95 -0.26 5.00
N ILE A 65 16.66 -0.68 6.04
CA ILE A 65 16.31 -1.81 6.92
C ILE A 65 15.98 -1.34 8.34
N ASN A 66 15.10 -2.04 9.07
CA ASN A 66 14.73 -1.70 10.46
C ASN A 66 15.76 -2.18 11.51
N SER A 67 16.91 -2.70 11.07
CA SER A 67 17.92 -3.35 11.91
C SER A 67 18.38 -2.47 13.08
N ASP A 68 18.69 -3.14 14.20
CA ASP A 68 19.14 -2.50 15.42
C ASP A 68 20.35 -1.56 15.21
N PRO A 69 20.42 -0.45 15.98
CA PRO A 69 21.38 0.65 15.79
C PRO A 69 22.86 0.27 16.07
N ALA A 70 23.20 -1.01 16.19
CA ALA A 70 24.57 -1.46 16.35
C ALA A 70 25.34 -1.55 15.02
N ILE A 71 24.66 -1.47 13.85
CA ILE A 71 25.31 -1.52 12.54
C ILE A 71 24.69 -0.47 11.61
N VAL A 72 25.00 0.81 11.84
CA VAL A 72 24.95 1.81 10.75
C VAL A 72 26.22 2.64 10.85
N SER A 73 27.17 2.27 9.99
CA SER A 73 28.36 3.04 9.67
C SER A 73 27.99 4.45 9.21
N GLU A 74 28.87 5.38 9.56
CA GLU A 74 28.79 6.83 9.41
C GLU A 74 28.24 7.30 8.06
N SER A 75 27.08 7.97 8.08
CA SER A 75 26.77 9.19 7.31
C SER A 75 25.30 9.58 7.44
N CYS A 76 24.89 10.07 8.61
CA CYS A 76 23.73 10.95 8.73
C CYS A 76 23.90 11.81 9.99
N THR A 77 24.54 12.96 9.82
CA THR A 77 24.70 13.96 10.88
C THR A 77 23.53 14.92 10.88
N ILE A 78 22.47 14.62 11.63
CA ILE A 78 21.58 15.66 12.19
C ILE A 78 21.24 15.27 13.63
N LYS A 79 21.69 16.10 14.57
CA LYS A 79 21.43 15.98 16.01
C LYS A 79 20.09 16.64 16.36
N THR A 80 19.03 15.84 16.52
CA THR A 80 17.84 16.21 17.31
C THR A 80 17.22 14.96 17.93
N LYS A 81 16.84 15.06 19.21
CA LYS A 81 16.18 14.08 20.12
C LYS A 81 15.82 12.69 19.55
N LYS A 82 16.39 11.66 20.19
CA LYS A 82 16.08 10.21 20.09
C LYS A 82 14.57 9.91 20.03
N GLU A 83 14.03 9.81 18.83
CA GLU A 83 13.05 8.80 18.46
C GLU A 83 13.81 7.86 17.49
N LYS A 84 13.69 6.53 17.66
CA LYS A 84 14.39 5.57 16.79
C LYS A 84 13.75 5.72 15.40
N ASP A 85 14.38 6.50 14.52
CA ASP A 85 13.87 6.72 13.16
C ASP A 85 13.72 5.37 12.45
N SER A 86 12.46 4.97 12.24
CA SER A 86 12.11 3.75 11.52
C SER A 86 12.71 3.76 10.11
N ALA A 87 12.95 2.59 9.51
CA ALA A 87 13.41 2.50 8.13
C ALA A 87 12.53 3.31 7.17
N ARG A 88 11.21 3.34 7.45
CA ARG A 88 10.23 4.16 6.73
C ARG A 88 10.54 5.66 6.81
N GLN A 89 10.83 6.20 7.99
CA GLN A 89 11.14 7.63 8.15
C GLN A 89 12.42 7.99 7.40
N ARG A 90 13.47 7.17 7.51
CA ARG A 90 14.72 7.37 6.78
C ARG A 90 14.52 7.29 5.26
N PHE A 91 13.71 6.35 4.79
CA PHE A 91 13.33 6.24 3.39
C PHE A 91 12.61 7.50 2.89
N LEU A 92 11.57 7.97 3.61
CA LEU A 92 10.82 9.17 3.23
C LEU A 92 11.69 10.43 3.26
N TYR A 93 12.56 10.56 4.27
CA TYR A 93 13.51 11.66 4.37
C TYR A 93 14.49 11.66 3.20
N HIS A 94 15.07 10.51 2.86
CA HIS A 94 15.97 10.39 1.72
C HIS A 94 15.29 10.76 0.39
N LEU A 95 14.05 10.31 0.17
CA LEU A 95 13.28 10.69 -1.02
C LEU A 95 13.08 12.21 -1.09
N LEU A 96 12.80 12.83 0.06
CA LEU A 96 12.60 14.27 0.14
C LEU A 96 13.89 15.05 -0.17
N THR A 97 15.03 14.67 0.42
CA THR A 97 16.28 15.45 0.31
C THR A 97 17.10 15.17 -0.93
N GLU A 98 17.23 13.91 -1.33
CA GLU A 98 18.12 13.51 -2.44
C GLU A 98 17.39 13.49 -3.79
N HIS A 99 16.06 13.35 -3.78
CA HIS A 99 15.27 13.12 -4.99
C HIS A 99 14.11 14.09 -5.17
N ASN A 100 13.88 15.01 -4.21
CA ASN A 100 12.75 15.92 -4.20
C ASN A 100 11.41 15.20 -4.45
N ILE A 101 11.22 14.01 -3.86
CA ILE A 101 9.99 13.22 -3.97
C ILE A 101 9.24 13.31 -2.65
N VAL A 102 7.95 13.60 -2.73
CA VAL A 102 7.02 13.61 -1.59
C VAL A 102 5.96 12.55 -1.83
N ILE A 103 5.88 11.56 -0.93
CA ILE A 103 4.79 10.58 -0.91
C ILE A 103 3.72 11.08 0.07
N HIS A 104 2.55 11.42 -0.43
CA HIS A 104 1.41 11.82 0.40
C HIS A 104 0.58 10.59 0.82
N GLY A 105 -0.16 10.72 1.93
CA GLY A 105 -1.07 9.66 2.41
C GLY A 105 -0.33 8.36 2.75
N THR A 106 0.84 8.48 3.38
CA THR A 106 1.75 7.36 3.67
C THR A 106 1.12 6.28 4.56
N GLU A 107 0.11 6.65 5.35
CA GLU A 107 -0.74 5.77 6.16
C GLU A 107 -1.59 4.81 5.33
N ASN A 108 -1.88 5.15 4.07
CA ASN A 108 -2.68 4.31 3.16
C ASN A 108 -1.80 3.32 2.37
N ILE A 109 -0.48 3.32 2.59
CA ILE A 109 0.44 2.38 1.96
C ILE A 109 0.62 1.18 2.88
N THR A 110 0.06 0.07 2.43
CA THR A 110 0.04 -1.21 3.14
C THR A 110 1.41 -1.87 3.31
N SER A 111 2.31 -1.70 2.33
CA SER A 111 3.70 -2.19 2.39
C SER A 111 4.62 -1.25 1.59
N PHE A 112 5.49 -0.53 2.30
CA PHE A 112 6.46 0.39 1.68
C PHE A 112 7.47 -0.32 0.80
N LYS A 113 7.85 -1.54 1.16
CA LYS A 113 8.77 -2.36 0.39
C LYS A 113 8.19 -2.72 -0.98
N CYS A 114 6.98 -3.28 -1.02
CA CYS A 114 6.36 -3.67 -2.29
C CYS A 114 6.05 -2.42 -3.14
N TYR A 115 5.59 -1.34 -2.50
CA TYR A 115 5.37 -0.04 -3.13
C TYR A 115 6.65 0.49 -3.79
N ALA A 116 7.76 0.52 -3.06
CA ALA A 116 9.02 1.06 -3.55
C ALA A 116 9.66 0.17 -4.61
N LYS A 117 9.58 -1.17 -4.48
CA LYS A 117 10.02 -2.11 -5.52
C LYS A 117 9.29 -1.87 -6.85
N TYR A 118 7.96 -1.74 -6.80
CA TYR A 118 7.16 -1.47 -7.99
C TYR A 118 7.58 -0.16 -8.64
N TRP A 119 7.61 0.94 -7.89
CA TRP A 119 7.97 2.24 -8.43
C TRP A 119 9.41 2.29 -8.94
N LYS A 120 10.37 1.66 -8.25
CA LYS A 120 11.75 1.53 -8.73
C LYS A 120 11.80 0.85 -10.11
N GLN A 121 11.14 -0.32 -10.26
CA GLN A 121 11.08 -1.02 -11.53
C GLN A 121 10.37 -0.19 -12.61
N ARG A 122 9.26 0.46 -12.24
CA ARG A 122 8.47 1.28 -13.14
C ARG A 122 9.26 2.49 -13.65
N LEU A 123 9.99 3.17 -12.77
CA LEU A 123 10.81 4.33 -13.11
C LEU A 123 12.04 3.94 -13.94
N LEU A 124 12.65 2.78 -13.68
CA LEU A 124 13.72 2.22 -14.53
C LEU A 124 13.23 1.85 -15.93
N SER A 125 11.97 1.41 -16.07
CA SER A 125 11.38 1.02 -17.35
C SER A 125 10.98 2.18 -18.26
N LEU A 126 10.93 3.41 -17.72
CA LEU A 126 10.55 4.59 -18.47
C LEU A 126 11.79 5.16 -19.20
N PRO A 127 11.64 5.61 -20.46
CA PRO A 127 12.66 6.45 -21.10
C PRO A 127 12.96 7.68 -20.22
N HIS A 128 14.15 8.26 -20.33
CA HIS A 128 14.70 9.35 -19.50
C HIS A 128 13.86 10.65 -19.34
N GLU A 129 12.60 10.69 -19.77
CA GLU A 129 11.73 11.86 -19.78
C GLU A 129 10.34 11.52 -19.19
N ARG A 130 9.74 12.26 -18.25
CA ARG A 130 10.21 13.16 -17.18
C ARG A 130 9.22 12.90 -16.04
N LEU A 131 9.68 12.76 -14.79
CA LEU A 131 8.78 12.58 -13.63
C LEU A 131 7.65 13.63 -13.57
N SER A 132 7.86 14.82 -14.12
CA SER A 132 6.87 15.90 -14.26
C SER A 132 5.64 15.56 -15.11
N ASP A 133 5.74 14.56 -15.99
CA ASP A 133 4.67 14.20 -16.92
C ASP A 133 3.69 13.22 -16.29
N ILE A 134 4.14 12.51 -15.25
CA ILE A 134 3.37 11.51 -14.52
C ILE A 134 2.92 12.07 -13.17
N PHE A 135 3.80 12.78 -12.48
CA PHE A 135 3.60 13.26 -11.12
C PHE A 135 3.36 14.77 -11.09
N PRO A 136 2.33 15.23 -10.37
CA PRO A 136 2.17 16.64 -10.07
C PRO A 136 3.43 17.21 -9.41
N VAL A 137 3.84 18.41 -9.84
CA VAL A 137 4.97 19.13 -9.25
C VAL A 137 4.45 20.21 -8.31
N ILE A 138 4.90 20.18 -7.06
CA ILE A 138 4.66 21.24 -6.08
C ILE A 138 5.91 22.12 -5.96
N GLN A 139 5.71 23.41 -5.69
CA GLN A 139 6.78 24.38 -5.50
C GLN A 139 6.73 24.94 -4.08
N THR A 140 7.89 25.10 -3.45
CA THR A 140 7.98 25.81 -2.17
C THR A 140 7.85 27.31 -2.39
N ASN A 141 7.23 27.99 -1.42
CA ASN A 141 7.30 29.45 -1.36
C ASN A 141 8.69 29.82 -0.85
N PRO A 142 9.49 30.56 -1.62
CA PRO A 142 10.81 30.97 -1.17
C PRO A 142 10.68 31.89 0.05
N GLU A 143 11.43 31.60 1.11
CA GLU A 143 11.46 32.41 2.34
C GLU A 143 12.02 33.82 2.06
N THR A 144 13.01 33.90 1.16
CA THR A 144 13.63 35.16 0.73
C THR A 144 13.35 35.42 -0.75
N ARG A 145 13.19 36.69 -1.14
CA ARG A 145 12.95 37.11 -2.53
C ARG A 145 14.01 36.66 -3.55
N ASN A 146 15.18 36.22 -3.07
CA ASN A 146 16.31 35.79 -3.88
C ASN A 146 16.45 34.26 -4.00
N ASP A 147 15.68 33.49 -3.23
CA ASP A 147 15.75 32.04 -3.27
C ASP A 147 14.91 31.51 -4.44
N LEU A 148 15.44 30.52 -5.15
CA LEU A 148 14.69 29.84 -6.20
C LEU A 148 13.72 28.85 -5.55
N PRO A 149 12.45 28.79 -6.01
CA PRO A 149 11.50 27.83 -5.48
C PRO A 149 11.96 26.39 -5.79
N GLU A 150 12.02 25.56 -4.77
CA GLU A 150 12.35 24.15 -4.90
C GLU A 150 11.14 23.39 -5.44
N ARG A 151 11.39 22.39 -6.29
CA ARG A 151 10.35 21.61 -6.99
C ARG A 151 10.34 20.19 -6.45
N TYR A 152 9.17 19.73 -6.02
CA TYR A 152 8.97 18.37 -5.55
C TYR A 152 7.96 17.60 -6.39
N PHE A 153 8.22 16.32 -6.64
CA PHE A 153 7.29 15.40 -7.30
C PHE A 153 6.38 14.75 -6.27
N LEU A 154 5.07 14.87 -6.47
CA LEU A 154 4.05 14.40 -5.52
C LEU A 154 3.48 13.04 -5.94
N PHE A 155 3.72 12.02 -5.12
CA PHE A 155 3.11 10.69 -5.25
C PHE A 155 1.86 10.64 -4.37
N ASN A 156 0.69 10.62 -5.00
CA ASN A 156 -0.60 10.60 -4.31
C ASN A 156 -1.71 9.99 -5.18
N ASP A 157 -2.91 9.91 -4.61
CA ASP A 157 -4.10 9.35 -5.25
C ASP A 157 -4.61 10.15 -6.48
N SER A 158 -4.03 11.32 -6.79
CA SER A 158 -4.33 12.05 -8.03
C SER A 158 -3.64 11.43 -9.25
N VAL A 159 -2.58 10.64 -9.03
CA VAL A 159 -1.95 9.81 -10.06
C VAL A 159 -2.70 8.48 -10.11
N PRO A 160 -3.40 8.14 -11.21
CA PRO A 160 -4.22 6.93 -11.27
C PRO A 160 -3.42 5.64 -11.02
N GLU A 161 -2.21 5.55 -11.57
CA GLU A 161 -1.31 4.40 -11.38
C GLU A 161 -0.88 4.23 -9.92
N ASP A 162 -0.62 5.33 -9.20
CA ASP A 162 -0.28 5.29 -7.77
C ASP A 162 -1.48 4.86 -6.91
N LYS A 163 -2.67 5.39 -7.24
CA LYS A 163 -3.90 5.01 -6.56
C LYS A 163 -4.21 3.51 -6.73
N ASP A 164 -4.16 3.02 -7.97
CA ASP A 164 -4.43 1.63 -8.30
C ASP A 164 -3.41 0.69 -7.63
N LEU A 165 -2.13 1.10 -7.56
CA LEU A 165 -1.10 0.36 -6.84
C LEU A 165 -1.40 0.26 -5.34
N ARG A 166 -1.75 1.37 -4.69
CA ARG A 166 -2.08 1.38 -3.25
C ARG A 166 -3.28 0.48 -2.96
N GLU A 167 -4.31 0.56 -3.78
CA GLU A 167 -5.49 -0.28 -3.66
C GLU A 167 -5.15 -1.76 -3.88
N PHE A 168 -4.35 -2.07 -4.89
CA PHE A 168 -3.86 -3.43 -5.14
C PHE A 168 -3.08 -4.00 -3.95
N LEU A 169 -2.12 -3.25 -3.39
CA LEU A 169 -1.34 -3.69 -2.23
C LEU A 169 -2.23 -3.92 -1.00
N ARG A 170 -3.24 -3.06 -0.80
CA ARG A 170 -4.23 -3.22 0.27
C ARG A 170 -5.05 -4.50 0.07
N MET A 171 -5.55 -4.73 -1.14
CA MET A 171 -6.35 -5.91 -1.48
C MET A 171 -5.52 -7.20 -1.31
N LYS A 172 -4.28 -7.21 -1.79
CA LYS A 172 -3.38 -8.36 -1.64
C LYS A 172 -3.06 -8.70 -0.18
N ARG A 173 -2.83 -7.71 0.66
CA ARG A 173 -2.68 -7.96 2.11
C ARG A 173 -3.96 -8.52 2.71
N LEU A 174 -5.12 -7.99 2.34
CA LEU A 174 -6.40 -8.49 2.83
C LEU A 174 -6.60 -9.97 2.44
N GLU A 175 -6.34 -10.33 1.19
CA GLU A 175 -6.38 -11.72 0.70
C GLU A 175 -5.45 -12.62 1.54
N ALA A 176 -4.19 -12.21 1.73
CA ALA A 176 -3.23 -12.96 2.53
C ALA A 176 -3.67 -13.13 4.00
N LEU A 177 -4.29 -12.11 4.61
CA LEU A 177 -4.81 -12.18 5.97
C LEU A 177 -6.01 -13.13 6.09
N LEU A 178 -6.89 -13.16 5.08
CA LEU A 178 -8.03 -14.08 5.05
C LEU A 178 -7.57 -15.53 4.87
N GLU A 179 -6.59 -15.75 3.99
CA GLU A 179 -5.95 -17.07 3.82
C GLU A 179 -5.30 -17.53 5.13
N LEU A 180 -4.52 -16.65 5.78
CA LEU A 180 -3.90 -16.95 7.07
C LEU A 180 -4.93 -17.24 8.15
N GLN A 181 -6.00 -16.45 8.25
CA GLN A 181 -7.07 -16.68 9.21
C GLN A 181 -7.76 -18.04 8.98
N HIS A 182 -8.02 -18.39 7.71
CA HIS A 182 -8.59 -19.69 7.38
C HIS A 182 -7.64 -20.84 7.75
N PHE A 183 -6.35 -20.68 7.46
CA PHE A 183 -5.31 -21.62 7.86
C PHE A 183 -5.27 -21.79 9.37
N GLU A 184 -5.19 -20.71 10.16
CA GLU A 184 -5.11 -20.77 11.62
C GLU A 184 -6.32 -21.50 12.25
N ARG A 185 -7.51 -21.37 11.66
CA ARG A 185 -8.74 -22.06 12.10
C ARG A 185 -8.78 -23.54 11.75
N THR A 186 -8.12 -23.95 10.67
CA THR A 186 -8.16 -25.33 10.17
C THR A 186 -6.89 -26.12 10.54
N ASP A 187 -5.83 -25.43 10.92
CA ASP A 187 -4.57 -26.02 11.35
C ASP A 187 -4.73 -26.76 12.68
N ASN A 188 -4.25 -28.01 12.67
CA ASN A 188 -4.23 -28.92 13.82
C ASN A 188 -2.81 -29.32 14.22
N ASN A 189 -1.79 -28.67 13.64
CA ASN A 189 -0.39 -28.91 13.95
C ASN A 189 0.18 -27.85 14.90
N PHE A 190 -0.67 -27.01 15.51
CA PHE A 190 -0.23 -26.03 16.48
C PHE A 190 0.24 -26.72 17.75
N LYS A 191 1.36 -26.24 18.31
CA LYS A 191 1.91 -26.69 19.58
C LYS A 191 2.58 -25.53 20.31
N ARG A 192 2.12 -25.23 21.53
CA ARG A 192 2.70 -24.16 22.36
C ARG A 192 2.42 -24.39 23.85
N LEU A 193 3.30 -23.87 24.71
CA LEU A 193 3.08 -23.74 26.14
C LEU A 193 2.11 -22.58 26.43
N CYS A 194 1.30 -22.71 27.48
CA CYS A 194 0.57 -21.57 28.03
C CYS A 194 1.52 -20.47 28.51
N LEU A 195 1.09 -19.20 28.38
CA LEU A 195 1.86 -18.04 28.82
C LEU A 195 1.93 -17.90 30.36
N PHE A 196 0.99 -18.50 31.09
CA PHE A 196 0.82 -18.28 32.53
C PHE A 196 0.95 -19.55 33.37
N CYS A 197 1.08 -20.72 32.75
CA CYS A 197 1.21 -22.00 33.44
C CYS A 197 2.09 -22.98 32.64
N HIS A 198 2.31 -24.17 33.18
CA HIS A 198 3.18 -25.19 32.57
C HIS A 198 2.44 -26.17 31.64
N GLU A 199 1.18 -25.90 31.31
CA GLU A 199 0.40 -26.75 30.41
C GLU A 199 0.81 -26.54 28.95
N THR A 200 0.93 -27.64 28.21
CA THR A 200 1.25 -27.64 26.78
C THR A 200 0.01 -28.01 25.97
N PHE A 201 -0.28 -27.20 24.96
CA PHE A 201 -1.42 -27.37 24.08
C PHE A 201 -0.95 -27.82 22.71
N THR A 202 -1.68 -28.79 22.14
CA THR A 202 -1.45 -29.33 20.79
C THR A 202 -2.78 -29.43 20.05
N GLY A 203 -2.77 -29.35 18.72
CA GLY A 203 -3.98 -29.45 17.91
C GLY A 203 -4.33 -28.10 17.32
N ASN A 204 -5.57 -27.65 17.55
CA ASN A 204 -6.01 -26.32 17.09
C ASN A 204 -5.61 -25.23 18.10
N ARG A 205 -5.37 -24.02 17.59
CA ARG A 205 -5.06 -22.84 18.41
C ARG A 205 -6.19 -22.45 19.36
N SER A 206 -7.44 -22.74 19.01
CA SER A 206 -8.62 -22.43 19.84
C SER A 206 -8.51 -23.03 21.24
N VAL A 207 -7.95 -24.24 21.36
CA VAL A 207 -7.82 -24.96 22.63
C VAL A 207 -6.97 -24.18 23.63
N LEU A 208 -5.86 -23.59 23.17
CA LEU A 208 -5.03 -22.75 24.02
C LEU A 208 -5.75 -21.45 24.41
N LEU A 209 -6.42 -20.79 23.46
CA LEU A 209 -7.11 -19.53 23.73
C LEU A 209 -8.31 -19.72 24.68
N GLU A 210 -9.01 -20.83 24.58
CA GLU A 210 -10.06 -21.25 25.51
C GLU A 210 -9.49 -21.50 26.91
N HIS A 211 -8.36 -22.22 27.02
CA HIS A 211 -7.68 -22.40 28.30
C HIS A 211 -7.26 -21.07 28.94
N LEU A 212 -6.70 -20.15 28.15
CA LEU A 212 -6.34 -18.80 28.63
C LEU A 212 -7.56 -18.05 29.17
N PHE A 213 -8.71 -18.18 28.50
CA PHE A 213 -9.96 -17.57 28.96
C PHE A 213 -10.48 -18.22 30.25
N GLU A 214 -10.52 -19.54 30.33
CA GLU A 214 -11.14 -20.26 31.46
C GLU A 214 -10.25 -20.32 32.70
N SER A 215 -8.98 -20.67 32.53
CA SER A 215 -8.04 -20.92 33.65
C SER A 215 -7.35 -19.65 34.13
N HIS A 216 -7.16 -18.67 33.25
CA HIS A 216 -6.44 -17.44 33.55
C HIS A 216 -7.30 -16.17 33.47
N SER A 217 -8.60 -16.30 33.14
CA SER A 217 -9.50 -15.15 32.93
C SER A 217 -8.95 -14.15 31.90
N PHE A 218 -8.11 -14.61 30.96
CA PHE A 218 -7.46 -13.76 29.96
C PHE A 218 -8.40 -13.56 28.77
N ARG A 219 -9.03 -12.38 28.69
CA ARG A 219 -10.07 -12.07 27.71
C ARG A 219 -9.50 -11.33 26.50
N ILE A 220 -9.27 -12.07 25.40
CA ILE A 220 -8.72 -11.53 24.13
C ILE A 220 -9.70 -11.57 22.96
N GLY A 221 -10.93 -12.03 23.21
CA GLY A 221 -11.96 -12.23 22.19
C GLY A 221 -12.09 -13.70 21.78
N LYS A 222 -12.97 -13.97 20.82
CA LYS A 222 -13.17 -15.33 20.29
C LYS A 222 -11.99 -15.73 19.40
N PRO A 223 -11.56 -17.01 19.43
CA PRO A 223 -10.50 -17.52 18.54
C PRO A 223 -10.74 -17.18 17.07
N ASP A 224 -12.00 -17.24 16.61
CA ASP A 224 -12.38 -16.93 15.23
C ASP A 224 -12.07 -15.49 14.81
N ASN A 225 -12.07 -14.53 15.75
CA ASN A 225 -11.91 -13.11 15.42
C ASN A 225 -10.45 -12.64 15.52
N ILE A 226 -9.53 -13.53 15.87
CA ILE A 226 -8.11 -13.22 15.99
C ILE A 226 -7.40 -13.74 14.74
N VAL A 227 -6.46 -12.96 14.22
CA VAL A 227 -5.59 -13.33 13.09
C VAL A 227 -4.15 -13.11 13.55
N MET A 228 -3.22 -13.95 13.10
CA MET A 228 -1.82 -13.97 13.56
C MET A 228 -1.71 -14.30 15.05
N ILE A 229 -2.39 -15.37 15.48
CA ILE A 229 -2.41 -15.82 16.87
C ILE A 229 -0.99 -16.11 17.36
N ASP A 230 -0.15 -16.74 16.53
CA ASP A 230 1.22 -17.10 16.91
C ASP A 230 2.04 -15.85 17.27
N LYS A 231 1.98 -14.82 16.42
CA LYS A 231 2.67 -13.53 16.64
C LYS A 231 2.12 -12.77 17.82
N PHE A 232 0.80 -12.81 18.00
CA PHE A 232 0.15 -12.19 19.14
C PHE A 232 0.68 -12.81 20.44
N LEU A 233 0.73 -14.14 20.51
CA LEU A 233 1.26 -14.86 21.66
C LEU A 233 2.77 -14.62 21.85
N ASP A 234 3.56 -14.54 20.76
CA ASP A 234 4.99 -14.19 20.83
C ASP A 234 5.19 -12.78 21.40
N SER A 235 4.43 -11.81 20.91
CA SER A 235 4.50 -10.43 21.37
C SER A 235 4.04 -10.25 22.82
N LEU A 236 3.13 -11.10 23.28
CA LEU A 236 2.75 -11.15 24.69
C LEU A 236 3.85 -11.77 25.53
N GLN A 237 4.43 -12.87 25.08
CA GLN A 237 5.51 -13.56 25.79
C GLN A 237 6.72 -12.64 25.96
N GLU A 238 7.15 -11.94 24.91
CA GLU A 238 8.25 -10.98 24.96
C GLU A 238 8.03 -9.85 25.99
N LYS A 239 6.77 -9.49 26.26
CA LYS A 239 6.42 -8.45 27.24
C LYS A 239 6.23 -8.98 28.66
N LEU A 240 6.07 -10.29 28.83
CA LEU A 240 5.91 -10.95 30.12
C LEU A 240 7.26 -11.38 30.71
N GLU A 241 8.25 -11.61 29.85
CA GLU A 241 9.67 -11.78 30.20
C GLU A 241 10.32 -10.45 30.64
#